data_AF-A0A1S3JH29-F1
#
_entry.id   AF-A0A1S3JH29-F1
#
_cell.length_a   1.000
_cell.length_b   1.000
_cell.length_c   1.000
_cell.angle_alpha   90.00
_cell.angle_beta   90.00
_cell.angle_gamma   90.00
#
_symmetry.space_group_name_H-M   'P 1'
#
loop_
_entity.id
_entity.type
_entity.pdbx_description
1 polymer ?
#
loop_
_entity_poly.entity_id
_entity_poly.type
_entity_poly.pdbx_seq_one_letter_code
_entity_poly.pdbx_strand_id
1 'polypeptide(L)'
;MEPSEKLKGIPLANFDGKAAVEEYIKAKGIPQTVVRYAFYAENLFGMMKPQKTQDGHFALGLPMGDVPFYMMVCTDAGECIHQLFNNPGEWTGKSLGLASWIYTIDQYCDLFSKILGVTVVNPKMTAEQMAGFGFPGAVLLADMFRFYQCGIDRNPEECKRLNPKMATLEQWVTANKEALLKAWNA
;
A
#
# COMPACT_ATOMS: atom_id res chain seq x y z
N MET A 1 -0.73 -4.42 21.08
CA MET A 1 0.72 -4.19 20.89
C MET A 1 0.83 -3.41 19.59
N GLU A 2 1.16 -2.11 19.69
CA GLU A 2 1.28 -1.25 18.50
C GLU A 2 2.35 -1.84 17.57
N PRO A 3 2.20 -1.77 16.23
CA PRO A 3 3.20 -2.27 15.28
C PRO A 3 4.64 -1.77 15.55
N SER A 4 4.77 -0.63 16.22
CA SER A 4 6.05 -0.05 16.68
C SER A 4 6.82 -0.92 17.68
N GLU A 5 6.15 -1.76 18.48
CA GLU A 5 6.83 -2.60 19.47
C GLU A 5 7.51 -3.84 18.83
N LYS A 6 7.00 -4.33 17.70
CA LYS A 6 7.59 -5.44 16.93
C LYS A 6 8.85 -5.03 16.15
N LEU A 7 9.05 -3.74 15.93
CA LEU A 7 10.14 -3.17 15.14
C LEU A 7 11.20 -2.44 15.95
N LYS A 8 11.18 -2.55 17.29
CA LYS A 8 12.20 -1.93 18.16
C LYS A 8 13.60 -2.18 17.59
N GLY A 9 14.21 -1.15 16.99
CA GLY A 9 15.57 -1.18 16.44
C GLY A 9 15.73 -1.06 14.92
N ILE A 10 14.67 -1.08 14.09
CA ILE A 10 14.80 -0.80 12.64
C ILE A 10 14.39 0.65 12.36
N PRO A 11 15.33 1.56 12.04
CA PRO A 11 14.99 2.95 11.73
C PRO A 11 14.20 3.00 10.41
N LEU A 12 12.92 3.32 10.50
CA LEU A 12 12.06 3.57 9.35
C LEU A 12 11.99 5.06 9.15
N ALA A 13 13.08 5.68 8.69
CA ALA A 13 13.21 7.15 8.63
C ALA A 13 11.98 7.84 7.99
N ASN A 14 11.38 7.19 6.99
CA ASN A 14 10.21 7.69 6.27
C ASN A 14 8.91 7.68 7.12
N PHE A 15 8.81 6.82 8.14
CA PHE A 15 7.67 6.65 9.04
C PHE A 15 7.92 7.32 10.38
N ASP A 16 9.11 7.16 10.96
CA ASP A 16 9.46 7.69 12.29
C ASP A 16 9.32 9.21 12.35
N GLY A 17 9.76 9.92 11.30
CA GLY A 17 9.56 11.37 11.21
C GLY A 17 8.09 11.77 11.17
N LYS A 18 7.23 10.97 10.53
CA LYS A 18 5.77 11.23 10.50
C LYS A 18 5.12 10.94 11.85
N ALA A 19 5.55 9.88 12.53
CA ALA A 19 5.08 9.55 13.87
C ALA A 19 5.45 10.66 14.88
N ALA A 20 6.68 11.18 14.82
CA ALA A 20 7.10 12.30 15.65
C ALA A 20 6.26 13.57 15.42
N VAL A 21 5.88 13.86 14.16
CA VAL A 21 4.97 14.97 13.83
C VAL A 21 3.56 14.72 14.39
N GLU A 22 3.04 13.49 14.27
CA GLU A 22 1.75 13.10 14.86
C GLU A 22 1.73 13.33 16.38
N GLU A 23 2.76 12.84 17.08
CA GLU A 23 2.91 13.03 18.53
C GLU A 23 3.01 14.51 18.91
N TYR A 24 3.75 15.30 18.13
CA TYR A 24 3.88 16.74 18.35
C TYR A 24 2.54 17.47 18.22
N ILE A 25 1.77 17.20 17.16
CA ILE A 25 0.44 17.82 16.95
C ILE A 25 -0.49 17.46 18.12
N LYS A 26 -0.48 16.18 18.54
CA LYS A 26 -1.26 15.69 19.68
C LYS A 26 -0.85 16.39 20.98
N ALA A 27 0.45 16.52 21.25
CA ALA A 27 0.98 17.18 22.44
C ALA A 27 0.64 18.69 22.51
N LYS A 28 0.44 19.33 21.36
CA LYS A 28 -0.02 20.73 21.28
C LYS A 28 -1.53 20.91 21.42
N GLY A 29 -2.29 19.83 21.55
CA GLY A 29 -3.75 19.88 21.67
C GLY A 29 -4.44 20.41 20.41
N ILE A 30 -3.78 20.32 19.25
CA ILE A 30 -4.34 20.76 17.98
C ILE A 30 -5.38 19.73 17.53
N PRO A 31 -6.64 20.13 17.26
CA PRO A 31 -7.65 19.22 16.72
C PRO A 31 -7.19 18.65 15.38
N GLN A 32 -7.16 17.33 15.28
CA GLN A 32 -6.56 16.65 14.14
C GLN A 32 -7.21 15.28 13.92
N THR A 33 -7.19 14.80 12.68
CA THR A 33 -7.47 13.42 12.33
C THR A 33 -6.27 12.88 11.57
N VAL A 34 -5.71 11.75 12.00
CA VAL A 34 -4.56 11.15 11.33
C VAL A 34 -5.04 10.19 10.25
N VAL A 35 -4.52 10.31 9.04
CA VAL A 35 -4.70 9.30 8.00
C VAL A 35 -3.39 8.62 7.66
N ARG A 36 -3.38 7.29 7.65
CA ARG A 36 -2.19 6.49 7.37
C ARG A 36 -2.41 5.70 6.09
N TYR A 37 -1.77 6.12 5.00
CA TYR A 37 -1.96 5.49 3.71
C TYR A 37 -1.31 4.11 3.61
N ALA A 38 -1.98 3.17 2.95
CA ALA A 38 -1.35 1.96 2.41
C ALA A 38 -0.56 2.27 1.13
N PHE A 39 -0.02 1.21 0.51
CA PHE A 39 0.73 1.33 -0.73
C PHE A 39 -0.17 1.78 -1.89
N TYR A 40 0.24 2.76 -2.69
CA TYR A 40 -0.60 3.26 -3.77
C TYR A 40 -0.70 2.23 -4.91
N ALA A 41 -1.92 1.92 -5.34
CA ALA A 41 -2.13 1.10 -6.53
C ALA A 41 -1.49 1.75 -7.76
N GLU A 42 -1.42 3.09 -7.78
CA GLU A 42 -0.80 3.87 -8.84
C GLU A 42 0.72 3.64 -8.96
N ASN A 43 1.39 3.12 -7.91
CA ASN A 43 2.80 2.75 -8.01
C ASN A 43 3.03 1.62 -9.04
N LEU A 44 1.99 0.85 -9.40
CA LEU A 44 2.03 -0.18 -10.42
C LEU A 44 2.20 0.37 -11.85
N PHE A 45 1.97 1.67 -12.09
CA PHE A 45 2.26 2.31 -13.38
C PHE A 45 3.70 2.85 -13.47
N GLY A 46 4.40 2.94 -12.33
CA GLY A 46 5.67 3.65 -12.22
C GLY A 46 6.76 2.81 -11.56
N MET A 47 7.31 3.33 -10.47
CA MET A 47 8.50 2.80 -9.79
C MET A 47 8.36 1.33 -9.36
N MET A 48 7.14 0.88 -9.03
CA MET A 48 6.88 -0.46 -8.50
C MET A 48 6.07 -1.32 -9.47
N LYS A 49 6.15 -1.03 -10.78
CA LYS A 49 5.52 -1.87 -11.80
C LYS A 49 6.15 -3.28 -11.82
N PRO A 50 5.38 -4.33 -12.16
CA PRO A 50 5.92 -5.65 -12.46
C PRO A 50 7.02 -5.59 -13.51
N GLN A 51 8.06 -6.41 -13.32
CA GLN A 51 9.20 -6.46 -14.24
C GLN A 51 9.07 -7.64 -15.19
N LYS A 52 9.33 -7.41 -16.48
CA LYS A 52 9.31 -8.48 -17.47
C LYS A 52 10.47 -9.44 -17.24
N THR A 53 10.18 -10.73 -17.15
CA THR A 53 11.13 -11.83 -17.00
C THR A 53 11.63 -12.30 -18.38
N GLN A 54 12.70 -13.10 -18.39
CA GLN A 54 13.25 -13.68 -19.63
C GLN A 54 12.21 -14.55 -20.38
N ASP A 55 11.33 -15.21 -19.64
CA ASP A 55 10.28 -16.08 -20.18
C ASP A 55 9.04 -15.30 -20.67
N GLY A 56 9.08 -13.97 -20.64
CA GLY A 56 7.99 -13.11 -21.09
C GLY A 56 6.86 -12.90 -20.07
N HIS A 57 6.94 -13.52 -18.89
CA HIS A 57 6.05 -13.26 -17.75
C HIS A 57 6.39 -11.94 -17.04
N PHE A 58 5.52 -11.47 -16.15
CA PHE A 58 5.70 -10.27 -15.34
C PHE A 58 5.84 -10.62 -13.86
N ALA A 59 6.97 -10.28 -13.24
CA ALA A 59 7.23 -10.53 -11.83
C ALA A 59 6.77 -9.35 -10.96
N LEU A 60 5.80 -9.57 -10.06
CA LEU A 60 5.38 -8.60 -9.05
C LEU A 60 6.27 -8.72 -7.80
N GLY A 61 7.42 -8.05 -7.83
CA GLY A 61 8.46 -8.13 -6.78
C GLY A 61 8.16 -7.34 -5.51
N LEU A 62 7.12 -7.74 -4.76
CA LEU A 62 6.75 -7.14 -3.47
C LEU A 62 7.07 -8.12 -2.33
N PRO A 63 8.08 -7.86 -1.48
CA PRO A 63 8.57 -8.83 -0.50
C PRO A 63 7.67 -8.92 0.73
N MET A 64 6.50 -9.53 0.58
CA MET A 64 5.51 -9.70 1.66
C MET A 64 5.44 -11.13 2.19
N GLY A 65 6.12 -12.09 1.55
CA GLY A 65 5.95 -13.51 1.86
C GLY A 65 4.47 -13.91 1.68
N ASP A 66 3.90 -14.53 2.70
CA ASP A 66 2.49 -14.93 2.74
C ASP A 66 1.60 -13.92 3.50
N VAL A 67 2.17 -12.80 3.97
CA VAL A 67 1.42 -11.76 4.69
C VAL A 67 0.55 -10.98 3.70
N PRO A 68 -0.75 -10.75 3.99
CA PRO A 68 -1.60 -9.92 3.16
C PRO A 68 -1.06 -8.50 3.02
N PHE A 69 -1.20 -7.95 1.83
CA PHE A 69 -0.71 -6.64 1.44
C PHE A 69 -1.87 -5.69 1.15
N TYR A 70 -1.81 -4.51 1.74
CA TYR A 70 -2.82 -3.46 1.53
C TYR A 70 -2.39 -2.54 0.40
N MET A 71 -3.34 -2.24 -0.49
CA MET A 71 -3.19 -1.17 -1.46
C MET A 71 -4.31 -0.13 -1.32
N MET A 72 -4.01 1.11 -1.68
CA MET A 72 -4.92 2.25 -1.69
C MET A 72 -4.96 2.88 -3.07
N VAL A 73 -6.14 3.20 -3.58
CA VAL A 73 -6.29 4.09 -4.73
C VAL A 73 -6.37 5.53 -4.27
N CYS A 74 -5.58 6.40 -4.89
CA CYS A 74 -5.42 7.78 -4.44
C CYS A 74 -6.75 8.57 -4.48
N THR A 75 -7.58 8.34 -5.50
CA THR A 75 -8.88 9.02 -5.60
C THR A 75 -9.86 8.56 -4.53
N ASP A 76 -9.85 7.27 -4.16
CA ASP A 76 -10.69 6.75 -3.08
C ASP A 76 -10.26 7.29 -1.71
N ALA A 77 -8.95 7.51 -1.54
CA ALA A 77 -8.41 8.14 -0.32
C ALA A 77 -8.86 9.59 -0.19
N GLY A 78 -8.88 10.33 -1.30
CA GLY A 78 -9.42 11.68 -1.37
C GLY A 78 -10.88 11.72 -0.90
N GLU A 79 -11.72 10.81 -1.39
CA GLU A 79 -13.12 10.74 -0.96
C GLU A 79 -13.26 10.36 0.52
N CYS A 80 -12.48 9.39 1.01
CA CYS A 80 -12.49 9.04 2.43
C CYS A 80 -12.16 10.27 3.29
N ILE A 81 -11.09 11.01 2.96
CA ILE A 81 -10.66 12.21 3.68
C ILE A 81 -11.73 13.31 3.63
N HIS A 82 -12.37 13.51 2.47
CA HIS A 82 -13.49 14.43 2.33
C HIS A 82 -14.62 14.08 3.33
N GLN A 83 -14.95 12.80 3.49
CA GLN A 83 -15.94 12.35 4.47
C GLN A 83 -15.50 12.54 5.92
N LEU A 84 -14.21 12.40 6.23
CA LEU A 84 -13.68 12.70 7.57
C LEU A 84 -13.93 14.18 7.94
N PHE A 85 -13.68 15.10 7.00
CA PHE A 85 -13.93 16.52 7.19
C PHE A 85 -15.42 16.87 7.34
N ASN A 86 -16.32 16.14 6.67
CA ASN A 86 -17.76 16.32 6.81
C ASN A 86 -18.32 15.77 8.13
N ASN A 87 -17.53 14.96 8.86
CA ASN A 87 -17.95 14.33 10.11
C ASN A 87 -16.94 14.60 11.25
N PRO A 88 -16.60 15.87 11.55
CA PRO A 88 -15.53 16.20 12.48
C PRO A 88 -15.84 15.76 13.92
N GLY A 89 -17.12 15.73 14.32
CA GLY A 89 -17.54 15.24 15.63
C GLY A 89 -17.29 13.75 15.84
N GLU A 90 -17.25 12.98 14.75
CA GLU A 90 -16.89 11.56 14.80
C GLU A 90 -15.38 11.36 14.75
N TRP A 91 -14.65 12.16 13.97
CA TRP A 91 -13.27 11.84 13.59
C TRP A 91 -12.17 12.64 14.28
N THR A 92 -12.48 13.80 14.86
CA THR A 92 -11.48 14.62 15.56
C THR A 92 -10.84 13.82 16.70
N GLY A 93 -9.50 13.77 16.71
CA GLY A 93 -8.69 13.03 17.68
C GLY A 93 -8.49 11.56 17.34
N LYS A 94 -9.06 11.06 16.24
CA LYS A 94 -8.91 9.65 15.80
C LYS A 94 -7.87 9.51 14.70
N SER A 95 -7.52 8.26 14.41
CA SER A 95 -6.69 7.86 13.28
C SER A 95 -7.41 6.84 12.41
N LEU A 96 -7.21 6.90 11.09
CA LEU A 96 -7.70 5.90 10.14
C LEU A 96 -6.56 5.40 9.25
N GLY A 97 -6.37 4.08 9.22
CA GLY A 97 -5.52 3.43 8.24
C GLY A 97 -6.26 3.25 6.91
N LEU A 98 -5.85 3.99 5.87
CA LEU A 98 -6.49 3.98 4.56
C LEU A 98 -5.99 2.80 3.70
N ALA A 99 -6.92 1.95 3.27
CA ALA A 99 -6.69 0.95 2.24
C ALA A 99 -7.98 0.75 1.44
N SER A 100 -7.84 0.48 0.15
CA SER A 100 -8.98 0.14 -0.69
C SER A 100 -9.23 -1.37 -0.67
N TRP A 101 -8.17 -2.18 -0.56
CA TRP A 101 -8.25 -3.64 -0.53
C TRP A 101 -7.04 -4.27 0.15
N ILE A 102 -7.18 -5.56 0.48
CA ILE A 102 -6.16 -6.40 1.10
C ILE A 102 -6.15 -7.78 0.42
N TYR A 103 -4.98 -8.20 -0.09
CA TYR A 103 -4.79 -9.51 -0.72
C TYR A 103 -3.36 -9.99 -0.52
N THR A 104 -3.10 -11.29 -0.60
CA THR A 104 -1.72 -11.79 -0.71
C THR A 104 -1.14 -11.44 -2.09
N ILE A 105 0.19 -11.42 -2.21
CA ILE A 105 0.84 -11.15 -3.51
C ILE A 105 0.46 -12.20 -4.56
N ASP A 106 0.27 -13.46 -4.16
CA ASP A 106 -0.21 -14.52 -5.06
C ASP A 106 -1.62 -14.20 -5.58
N GLN A 107 -2.55 -13.78 -4.71
CA GLN A 107 -3.90 -13.37 -5.11
C GLN A 107 -3.90 -12.16 -6.06
N TYR A 108 -3.03 -11.18 -5.83
CA TYR A 108 -2.83 -10.08 -6.79
C TYR A 108 -2.35 -10.59 -8.14
N CYS A 109 -1.35 -11.48 -8.15
CA CYS A 109 -0.80 -12.05 -9.39
C CYS A 109 -1.86 -12.84 -10.17
N ASP A 110 -2.66 -13.66 -9.50
CA ASP A 110 -3.74 -14.43 -10.13
C ASP A 110 -4.79 -13.53 -10.78
N LEU A 111 -5.24 -12.50 -10.05
CA LEU A 111 -6.24 -11.55 -10.54
C LEU A 111 -5.71 -10.71 -11.69
N PHE A 112 -4.48 -10.19 -11.59
CA PHE A 112 -3.84 -9.45 -12.68
C PHE A 112 -3.68 -10.34 -13.90
N SER A 113 -3.26 -11.60 -13.73
CA SER A 113 -3.09 -12.53 -14.84
C SER A 113 -4.41 -12.77 -15.58
N LYS A 114 -5.47 -13.05 -14.81
CA LYS A 114 -6.81 -13.30 -15.32
C LYS A 114 -7.37 -12.11 -16.11
N ILE A 115 -7.26 -10.89 -15.56
CA ILE A 115 -7.91 -9.72 -16.16
C ILE A 115 -7.08 -9.13 -17.30
N LEU A 116 -5.76 -9.05 -17.12
CA LEU A 116 -4.86 -8.41 -18.09
C LEU A 116 -4.55 -9.33 -19.28
N GLY A 117 -4.62 -10.64 -19.11
CA GLY A 117 -4.34 -11.63 -20.17
C GLY A 117 -2.84 -11.87 -20.39
N VAL A 118 -2.01 -11.54 -19.40
CA VAL A 118 -0.57 -11.81 -19.38
C VAL A 118 -0.23 -12.59 -18.11
N THR A 119 0.77 -13.45 -18.14
CA THR A 119 1.17 -14.16 -16.92
C THR A 119 1.89 -13.23 -15.96
N VAL A 120 1.33 -13.04 -14.76
CA VAL A 120 1.95 -12.32 -13.64
C VAL A 120 2.29 -13.33 -12.55
N VAL A 121 3.51 -13.27 -12.03
CA VAL A 121 4.03 -14.21 -11.03
C VAL A 121 4.54 -13.50 -9.80
N ASN A 122 4.37 -14.13 -8.65
CA ASN A 122 5.07 -13.74 -7.44
C ASN A 122 6.46 -14.40 -7.45
N PRO A 123 7.57 -13.64 -7.59
CA PRO A 123 8.90 -14.20 -7.58
C PRO A 123 9.36 -14.66 -6.19
N LYS A 124 8.52 -14.50 -5.15
CA LYS A 124 8.83 -14.78 -3.74
C LYS A 124 10.09 -14.03 -3.28
N MET A 125 10.21 -12.77 -3.72
CA MET A 125 11.32 -11.90 -3.39
C MET A 125 11.39 -11.65 -1.88
N THR A 126 12.59 -11.64 -1.30
CA THR A 126 12.81 -11.26 0.11
C THR A 126 13.19 -9.79 0.24
N ALA A 127 13.03 -9.21 1.44
CA ALA A 127 13.44 -7.84 1.70
C ALA A 127 14.97 -7.66 1.54
N GLU A 128 15.75 -8.70 1.84
CA GLU A 128 17.21 -8.73 1.66
C GLU A 128 17.59 -8.63 0.17
N GLN A 129 16.87 -9.35 -0.70
CA GLN A 129 17.07 -9.24 -2.14
C GLN A 129 16.74 -7.83 -2.64
N MET A 130 15.64 -7.22 -2.15
CA MET A 130 15.27 -5.84 -2.49
C MET A 130 16.35 -4.84 -2.05
N ALA A 131 16.87 -4.97 -0.83
CA ALA A 131 17.95 -4.12 -0.32
C ALA A 131 19.23 -4.21 -1.18
N GLY A 132 19.45 -5.37 -1.83
CA GLY A 132 20.59 -5.64 -2.70
C GLY A 132 20.52 -4.99 -4.10
N PHE A 133 19.41 -4.39 -4.51
CA PHE A 133 19.26 -3.82 -5.86
C PHE A 133 20.06 -2.54 -6.13
N GLY A 134 20.74 -1.97 -5.12
CA GLY A 134 21.77 -0.94 -5.31
C GLY A 134 21.28 0.44 -5.79
N PHE A 135 19.98 0.62 -6.03
CA PHE A 135 19.43 1.94 -6.36
C PHE A 135 19.19 2.80 -5.10
N PRO A 136 19.21 4.14 -5.21
CA PRO A 136 18.93 5.03 -4.08
C PRO A 136 17.55 4.74 -3.46
N GLY A 137 17.52 4.32 -2.19
CA GLY A 137 16.29 3.99 -1.47
C GLY A 137 15.91 2.50 -1.42
N ALA A 138 16.71 1.60 -2.02
CA ALA A 138 16.46 0.15 -1.97
C ALA A 138 16.37 -0.40 -0.53
N VAL A 139 17.28 0.03 0.35
CA VAL A 139 17.27 -0.35 1.79
C VAL A 139 16.03 0.19 2.49
N LEU A 140 15.64 1.45 2.23
CA LEU A 140 14.45 2.06 2.81
C LEU A 140 13.16 1.34 2.38
N LEU A 141 13.07 0.90 1.12
CA LEU A 141 11.95 0.10 0.65
C LEU A 141 11.93 -1.28 1.31
N ALA A 142 13.09 -1.95 1.41
CA ALA A 142 13.18 -3.24 2.11
C ALA A 142 12.71 -3.13 3.56
N ASP A 143 13.13 -2.09 4.29
CA ASP A 143 12.70 -1.86 5.67
C ASP A 143 11.19 -1.55 5.75
N MET A 144 10.64 -0.79 4.80
CA MET A 144 9.20 -0.58 4.69
C MET A 144 8.43 -1.90 4.52
N PHE A 145 8.91 -2.83 3.70
CA PHE A 145 8.24 -4.13 3.55
C PHE A 145 8.42 -5.02 4.79
N ARG A 146 9.57 -4.98 5.47
CA ARG A 146 9.73 -5.64 6.79
C ARG A 146 8.72 -5.11 7.82
N PHE A 147 8.45 -3.80 7.79
CA PHE A 147 7.38 -3.23 8.61
C PHE A 147 6.01 -3.76 8.23
N TYR A 148 5.68 -3.79 6.95
CA TYR A 148 4.40 -4.32 6.48
C TYR A 148 4.20 -5.79 6.87
N GLN A 149 5.25 -6.60 6.83
CA GLN A 149 5.24 -8.00 7.29
C GLN A 149 4.92 -8.15 8.78
N CYS A 150 5.21 -7.14 9.62
CA CYS A 150 4.87 -7.16 11.04
C CYS A 150 3.36 -6.96 11.33
N GLY A 151 2.60 -6.60 10.29
CA GLY A 151 1.20 -6.22 10.34
C GLY A 151 1.05 -4.72 10.53
N ILE A 152 0.31 -4.07 9.62
CA ILE A 152 -0.08 -2.67 9.71
C ILE A 152 -1.58 -2.54 9.92
N ASP A 153 -1.98 -1.53 10.69
CA ASP A 153 -3.39 -1.23 10.88
C ASP A 153 -3.95 -0.45 9.68
N ARG A 154 -4.74 -1.14 8.85
CA ARG A 154 -5.46 -0.58 7.71
C ARG A 154 -6.87 -1.18 7.69
N ASN A 155 -7.87 -0.34 7.43
CA ASN A 155 -9.26 -0.71 7.55
C ASN A 155 -10.01 -0.45 6.23
N PRO A 156 -9.96 -1.40 5.27
CA PRO A 156 -10.67 -1.25 4.00
C PRO A 156 -12.19 -1.27 4.15
N GLU A 157 -12.73 -1.92 5.20
CA GLU A 157 -14.16 -1.93 5.48
C GLU A 157 -14.66 -0.53 5.86
N GLU A 158 -13.91 0.16 6.72
CA GLU A 158 -14.22 1.53 7.12
C GLU A 158 -14.02 2.53 5.96
N CYS A 159 -13.00 2.31 5.13
CA CYS A 159 -12.84 3.08 3.89
C CYS A 159 -14.04 2.87 2.94
N LYS A 160 -14.56 1.64 2.84
CA LYS A 160 -15.77 1.34 2.05
C LYS A 160 -17.03 1.95 2.68
N ARG A 161 -17.11 2.03 4.01
CA ARG A 161 -18.21 2.73 4.71
C ARG A 161 -18.21 4.22 4.38
N LEU A 162 -17.04 4.86 4.42
CA LEU A 162 -16.88 6.28 4.09
C LEU A 162 -17.10 6.53 2.59
N ASN A 163 -16.56 5.67 1.72
CA ASN A 163 -16.73 5.74 0.27
C ASN A 163 -17.41 4.46 -0.26
N PRO A 164 -18.75 4.38 -0.25
CA PRO A 164 -19.48 3.24 -0.79
C PRO A 164 -19.23 2.97 -2.28
N LYS A 165 -18.73 3.97 -3.02
CA LYS A 165 -18.42 3.86 -4.46
C LYS A 165 -17.02 3.30 -4.75
N MET A 166 -16.20 3.08 -3.72
CA MET A 166 -14.86 2.52 -3.86
C MET A 166 -14.90 1.22 -4.68
N ALA A 167 -14.09 1.16 -5.75
CA ALA A 167 -14.08 0.03 -6.66
C ALA A 167 -13.52 -1.23 -5.97
N THR A 168 -13.94 -2.42 -6.42
CA THR A 168 -13.19 -3.65 -6.10
C THR A 168 -11.87 -3.66 -6.88
N LEU A 169 -10.93 -4.52 -6.47
CA LEU A 169 -9.68 -4.70 -7.18
C LEU A 169 -9.92 -5.10 -8.65
N GLU A 170 -10.85 -6.02 -8.92
CA GLU A 170 -11.22 -6.44 -10.27
C GLU A 170 -11.74 -5.28 -11.11
N GLN A 171 -12.62 -4.46 -10.54
CA GLN A 171 -13.18 -3.28 -11.22
C GLN A 171 -12.08 -2.27 -11.56
N TRP A 172 -11.18 -2.00 -10.61
CA TRP A 172 -10.08 -1.06 -10.84
C TRP A 172 -9.10 -1.56 -11.90
N VAL A 173 -8.69 -2.83 -11.84
CA VAL A 173 -7.77 -3.42 -12.83
C VAL A 173 -8.43 -3.46 -14.21
N THR A 174 -9.71 -3.80 -14.30
CA THR A 174 -10.46 -3.81 -15.57
C THR A 174 -10.52 -2.41 -16.17
N ALA A 175 -10.86 -1.40 -15.36
CA ALA A 175 -10.93 -0.01 -15.81
C ALA A 175 -9.57 0.56 -16.24
N ASN A 176 -8.48 0.05 -15.69
CA ASN A 176 -7.12 0.52 -15.96
C ASN A 176 -6.30 -0.42 -16.87
N LYS A 177 -6.92 -1.45 -17.46
CA LYS A 177 -6.24 -2.54 -18.18
C LYS A 177 -5.24 -2.03 -19.22
N GLU A 178 -5.69 -1.16 -20.14
CA GLU A 178 -4.85 -0.65 -21.22
C GLU A 178 -3.66 0.17 -20.70
N ALA A 179 -3.90 1.00 -19.68
CA ALA A 179 -2.87 1.82 -19.07
C ALA A 179 -1.83 0.97 -18.32
N LEU A 180 -2.26 -0.08 -17.62
CA LEU A 180 -1.37 -1.01 -16.92
C LEU A 180 -0.48 -1.76 -17.92
N LEU A 181 -1.08 -2.36 -18.95
CA LEU A 181 -0.34 -3.09 -20.00
C LEU A 181 0.69 -2.17 -20.67
N LYS A 182 0.28 -0.96 -21.05
CA LYS A 182 1.19 0.04 -21.62
C LYS A 182 2.33 0.39 -20.67
N ALA A 183 2.05 0.63 -19.39
CA ALA A 183 3.08 0.95 -18.40
C ALA A 183 4.07 -0.20 -18.19
N TRP A 184 3.58 -1.45 -18.28
CA TRP A 184 4.38 -2.66 -18.09
C TRP A 184 5.16 -3.04 -19.35
N ASN A 185 4.95 -2.37 -20.48
CA ASN A 185 5.48 -2.75 -21.79
C ASN A 185 5.05 -4.18 -22.19
N ALA A 186 3.77 -4.47 -21.94
CA ALA A 186 3.10 -5.73 -22.20
C ALA A 186 2.30 -5.71 -23.51
#